data_AF-B6T0G9-F1
#
_entry.id   AF-B6T0G9-F1
#
_cell.length_a   1.000
_cell.length_b   1.000
_cell.length_c   1.000
_cell.angle_alpha   90.00
_cell.angle_beta   90.00
_cell.angle_gamma   90.00
#
_symmetry.space_group_name_H-M   'P 1'
#
loop_
_entity.id
_entity.type
_entity.pdbx_description
1 polymer ?
#
loop_
_entity_poly.entity_id
_entity_poly.type
_entity_poly.pdbx_seq_one_letter_code
_entity_poly.pdbx_strand_id
1 'polypeptide(L)'
;MSGRGKGGKGLGKGGAKRHRKVLRDNIQGITKPAIRRLARRGGVKRISGLIYEETRGVLKIFLENVIRDAVTYTEHARRKTVTAMESSTRSSARAARSTASAARPPPLLML
;
A
#
# COMPACT_ATOMS: atom_id res chain seq x y z
N MET A 1 4.72 51.66 20.43
CA MET A 1 5.16 50.31 20.00
C MET A 1 5.15 49.37 21.20
N SER A 2 4.27 48.37 21.24
CA SER A 2 4.43 47.18 22.08
C SER A 2 3.60 46.04 21.47
N GLY A 3 4.25 45.21 20.64
CA GLY A 3 3.62 44.09 19.95
C GLY A 3 3.22 42.99 20.93
N ARG A 4 1.92 42.70 21.01
CA ARG A 4 1.39 41.56 21.75
C ARG A 4 1.14 40.44 20.75
N GLY A 5 2.13 39.56 20.60
CA GLY A 5 2.07 38.40 19.72
C GLY A 5 0.90 37.49 20.08
N LYS A 6 0.20 36.98 19.06
CA LYS A 6 -0.82 35.94 19.22
C LYS A 6 -0.16 34.69 19.79
N GLY A 7 -0.38 34.45 21.08
CA GLY A 7 0.03 33.24 21.78
C GLY A 7 -0.42 32.01 21.01
N GLY A 8 0.55 31.15 20.70
CA GLY A 8 0.32 29.88 20.05
C GLY A 8 -0.76 29.11 20.79
N LYS A 9 -1.70 28.55 20.02
CA LYS A 9 -2.79 27.73 20.53
C LYS A 9 -2.15 26.49 21.16
N GLY A 10 -1.93 26.55 22.48
CA GLY A 10 -1.37 25.47 23.26
C GLY A 10 -2.17 24.20 23.00
N LEU A 11 -1.50 23.18 22.47
CA LEU A 11 -2.03 21.83 22.46
C LEU A 11 -2.09 21.40 23.92
N GLY A 12 -3.26 21.59 24.54
CA GLY A 12 -3.52 21.14 25.90
C GLY A 12 -3.14 19.67 26.04
N LYS A 13 -2.37 19.36 27.07
CA LYS A 13 -2.04 18.00 27.49
C LYS A 13 -3.34 17.29 27.87
N GLY A 14 -3.92 16.61 26.89
CA GLY A 14 -5.04 15.70 27.04
C GLY A 14 -4.99 14.77 25.85
N GLY A 15 -4.34 13.61 26.02
CA GLY A 15 -4.26 12.61 24.98
C GLY A 15 -5.66 12.25 24.53
N ALA A 16 -6.06 12.73 23.36
CA ALA A 16 -7.30 12.35 22.74
C ALA A 16 -7.29 10.81 22.66
N LYS A 17 -8.06 10.16 23.54
CA LYS A 17 -8.30 8.72 23.46
C LYS A 17 -8.84 8.50 22.06
N ARG A 18 -7.99 7.97 21.18
CA ARG A 18 -8.37 7.61 19.83
C ARG A 18 -9.31 6.44 20.01
N HIS A 19 -10.61 6.72 20.02
CA HIS A 19 -11.62 5.69 19.87
C HIS A 19 -11.22 4.88 18.64
N ARG A 20 -10.92 3.60 18.86
CA ARG A 20 -10.60 2.66 17.80
C ARG A 20 -11.72 2.78 16.76
N LYS A 21 -11.40 3.25 15.55
CA LYS A 21 -12.39 3.33 14.48
C LYS A 21 -12.96 1.93 14.30
N VAL A 22 -14.29 1.80 14.36
CA VAL A 22 -14.96 0.58 13.95
C VAL A 22 -14.58 0.33 12.50
N LEU A 23 -13.99 -0.82 12.22
CA LEU A 23 -13.62 -1.20 10.86
C LEU A 23 -14.92 -1.39 10.08
N ARG A 24 -15.08 -0.59 9.03
CA ARG A 24 -16.17 -0.69 8.04
C ARG A 24 -15.57 -1.07 6.69
N ASP A 25 -16.41 -1.32 5.70
CA ASP A 25 -15.98 -1.50 4.31
C ASP A 25 -15.35 -0.22 3.74
N ASN A 26 -14.04 -0.07 4.01
CA ASN A 26 -13.23 1.06 3.56
C ASN A 26 -12.90 1.00 2.06
N ILE A 27 -13.34 -0.06 1.37
CA ILE A 27 -13.00 -0.28 -0.03
C ILE A 27 -13.55 0.83 -0.95
N GLN A 28 -14.71 1.39 -0.59
CA GLN A 28 -15.29 2.54 -1.28
C GLN A 28 -14.53 3.86 -1.01
N GLY A 29 -13.68 3.88 0.02
CA GLY A 29 -12.74 4.97 0.27
C GLY A 29 -11.67 5.10 -0.81
N ILE A 30 -11.46 4.05 -1.62
CA ILE A 30 -10.68 4.15 -2.86
C ILE A 30 -11.57 4.78 -3.93
N THR A 31 -11.44 6.10 -4.06
CA THR A 31 -12.32 6.92 -4.90
C THR A 31 -12.00 6.77 -6.39
N LYS A 32 -13.02 6.94 -7.25
CA LYS A 32 -12.87 6.96 -8.71
C LYS A 32 -11.72 7.87 -9.22
N PRO A 33 -11.51 9.11 -8.71
CA PRO A 33 -10.38 9.92 -9.12
C PRO A 33 -9.03 9.34 -8.71
N ALA A 34 -8.91 8.61 -7.59
CA ALA A 34 -7.66 7.94 -7.21
C ALA A 34 -7.29 6.84 -8.21
N ILE A 35 -8.26 6.00 -8.59
CA ILE A 35 -8.09 4.97 -9.62
C ILE A 35 -7.72 5.60 -10.96
N ARG A 36 -8.37 6.72 -11.33
CA ARG A 36 -8.01 7.47 -12.55
C ARG A 36 -6.57 7.96 -12.51
N ARG A 37 -6.09 8.52 -11.38
CA ARG A 37 -4.68 8.95 -11.24
C ARG A 37 -3.69 7.79 -11.43
N LEU A 38 -3.98 6.63 -10.87
CA LEU A 38 -3.16 5.42 -11.04
C LEU A 38 -3.13 4.96 -12.50
N ALA A 39 -4.30 4.85 -13.13
CA ALA A 39 -4.41 4.45 -14.53
C ALA A 39 -3.70 5.43 -15.47
N ARG A 40 -3.80 6.75 -15.22
CA ARG A 40 -3.04 7.75 -15.99
C ARG A 40 -1.54 7.60 -15.80
N ARG A 41 -1.06 7.36 -14.58
CA ARG A 41 0.37 7.07 -14.33
C ARG A 41 0.83 5.81 -15.07
N GLY A 42 -0.04 4.81 -15.21
CA GLY A 42 0.21 3.61 -16.01
C GLY A 42 0.03 3.78 -17.53
N GLY A 43 -0.16 5.00 -18.05
CA GLY A 43 -0.30 5.24 -19.49
C GLY A 43 -1.68 4.92 -20.09
N VAL A 44 -2.69 4.65 -19.25
CA VAL A 44 -4.02 4.29 -19.73
C VAL A 44 -4.73 5.51 -20.33
N LYS A 45 -5.08 5.45 -21.62
CA LYS A 45 -5.70 6.56 -22.39
C LYS A 45 -7.23 6.66 -22.25
N ARG A 46 -7.95 5.54 -22.16
CA ARG A 46 -9.40 5.49 -21.93
C ARG A 46 -9.70 4.42 -20.88
N ILE A 47 -10.69 4.67 -20.02
CA ILE A 47 -11.04 3.78 -18.91
C ILE A 47 -12.54 3.53 -18.96
N SER A 48 -12.95 2.25 -18.98
CA SER A 48 -14.35 1.84 -18.90
C SER A 48 -14.91 1.99 -17.48
N GLY A 49 -16.22 2.16 -17.34
CA GLY A 49 -16.90 2.33 -16.05
C GLY A 49 -16.82 1.10 -15.14
N LEU A 50 -16.72 -0.11 -15.70
CA LEU A 50 -16.66 -1.36 -14.93
C LEU A 50 -15.32 -1.53 -14.19
N ILE A 51 -14.26 -0.89 -14.68
CA ILE A 51 -12.90 -1.00 -14.13
C ILE A 51 -12.80 -0.47 -12.70
N TYR A 52 -13.68 0.46 -12.27
CA TYR A 52 -13.61 1.01 -10.91
C TYR A 52 -13.87 -0.04 -9.83
N GLU A 53 -14.89 -0.88 -10.00
CA GLU A 53 -15.18 -1.94 -9.02
C GLU A 53 -14.18 -3.10 -9.15
N GLU A 54 -13.78 -3.44 -10.37
CA GLU A 54 -12.79 -4.49 -10.60
C GLU A 54 -11.42 -4.15 -9.98
N THR A 55 -10.96 -2.92 -10.14
CA THR A 55 -9.71 -2.44 -9.53
C THR A 55 -9.78 -2.48 -8.01
N ARG A 56 -10.96 -2.22 -7.41
CA ARG A 56 -11.15 -2.34 -5.96
C ARG A 56 -11.06 -3.80 -5.51
N GLY A 57 -11.67 -4.73 -6.24
CA GLY A 57 -11.56 -6.16 -5.96
C GLY A 57 -10.11 -6.65 -5.99
N VAL A 58 -9.37 -6.29 -7.04
CA VAL A 58 -7.94 -6.64 -7.20
C VAL A 58 -7.11 -6.03 -6.08
N LEU A 59 -7.35 -4.76 -5.73
CA LEU A 59 -6.61 -4.08 -4.67
C LEU A 59 -6.84 -4.73 -3.31
N LYS A 60 -8.08 -5.17 -3.03
CA LYS A 60 -8.41 -5.88 -1.79
C LYS A 60 -7.64 -7.19 -1.68
N ILE A 61 -7.67 -8.02 -2.72
CA ILE A 61 -6.95 -9.31 -2.75
C ILE A 61 -5.44 -9.09 -2.60
N PHE A 62 -4.89 -8.09 -3.30
CA PHE A 62 -3.48 -7.77 -3.21
C PHE A 62 -3.06 -7.39 -1.78
N LEU A 63 -3.79 -6.48 -1.14
CA LEU A 63 -3.49 -6.04 0.22
C LEU A 63 -3.68 -7.16 1.25
N GLU A 64 -4.71 -8.00 1.09
CA GLU A 64 -4.89 -9.16 1.97
C GLU A 64 -3.69 -10.10 1.93
N ASN A 65 -3.15 -10.39 0.74
CA ASN A 65 -1.99 -11.27 0.62
C ASN A 65 -0.72 -10.65 1.22
N VAL A 66 -0.46 -9.36 0.95
CA VAL A 66 0.70 -8.67 1.52
C VAL A 66 0.62 -8.56 3.04
N ILE A 67 -0.57 -8.27 3.59
CA ILE A 67 -0.75 -8.13 5.03
C ILE A 67 -0.68 -9.48 5.74
N ARG A 68 -1.27 -10.55 5.16
CA ARG A 68 -1.15 -11.91 5.73
C ARG A 68 0.32 -12.29 5.92
N ASP A 69 1.12 -12.11 4.87
CA ASP A 69 2.55 -12.42 4.93
C ASP A 69 3.27 -11.55 5.97
N ALA A 70 3.02 -10.23 5.97
CA ALA A 70 3.63 -9.32 6.94
C ALA A 70 3.26 -9.68 8.40
N VAL A 71 2.01 -10.07 8.65
CA VAL A 71 1.56 -10.51 9.97
C VAL A 71 2.29 -11.79 10.39
N THR A 72 2.41 -12.78 9.50
CA THR A 72 3.14 -14.03 9.79
C THR A 72 4.59 -13.76 10.22
N TYR A 73 5.30 -12.85 9.55
CA TYR A 73 6.66 -12.50 9.97
C TYR A 73 6.71 -11.76 11.32
N THR A 74 5.74 -10.88 11.59
CA THR A 74 5.67 -10.16 12.88
C THR A 74 5.35 -11.07 14.06
N GLU A 75 4.50 -12.08 13.83
CA GLU A 75 4.17 -13.12 14.80
C GLU A 75 5.39 -13.98 15.10
N HIS A 76 6.13 -14.40 14.06
CA HIS A 76 7.41 -15.10 14.23
C HIS A 76 8.41 -14.29 15.07
N ALA A 77 8.47 -12.98 14.86
CA ALA A 77 9.33 -12.08 15.62
C ALA A 77 8.78 -11.69 17.01
N ARG A 78 7.61 -12.21 17.42
CA ARG A 78 6.90 -11.90 18.68
C ARG A 78 6.63 -10.41 18.91
N ARG A 79 6.46 -9.64 17.82
CA ARG A 79 6.17 -8.19 17.89
C ARG A 79 4.69 -7.93 17.64
N LYS A 80 4.12 -6.95 18.35
CA LYS A 80 2.73 -6.50 18.15
C LYS A 80 2.59 -5.40 17.10
N THR A 81 3.69 -4.98 16.48
CA THR A 81 3.74 -3.87 15.53
C THR A 81 4.39 -4.33 14.24
N VAL A 82 3.64 -4.20 13.13
CA VAL A 82 4.18 -4.42 11.78
C VAL A 82 5.16 -3.31 11.46
N THR A 83 6.41 -3.66 11.19
CA THR A 83 7.45 -2.71 10.78
C THR A 83 7.52 -2.63 9.25
N ALA A 84 8.08 -1.52 8.73
CA ALA A 84 8.20 -1.30 7.28
C ALA A 84 9.00 -2.42 6.58
N MET A 85 9.96 -3.02 7.28
CA MET A 85 10.74 -4.15 6.79
C MET A 85 9.82 -5.32 6.39
N GLU A 86 8.94 -5.76 7.28
CA GLU A 86 8.07 -6.92 7.05
C GLU A 86 7.10 -6.72 5.87
N SER A 87 6.67 -5.48 5.62
CA SER A 87 5.85 -5.15 4.45
C SER A 87 6.64 -5.21 3.12
N SER A 88 7.96 -5.01 3.16
CA SER A 88 8.80 -4.89 1.98
C SER A 88 9.46 -6.21 1.58
N THR A 89 9.81 -7.07 2.54
CA THR A 89 10.63 -8.28 2.36
C THR A 89 10.09 -9.22 1.27
N ARG A 90 8.77 -9.33 1.10
CA ARG A 90 8.18 -10.22 0.09
C ARG A 90 7.66 -9.53 -1.18
N SER A 91 7.34 -8.23 -1.12
CA SER A 91 6.93 -7.45 -2.31
C SER A 91 8.06 -7.42 -3.36
N SER A 92 9.30 -7.24 -2.90
CA SER A 92 10.52 -7.24 -3.71
C SER A 92 10.89 -8.64 -4.20
N ALA A 93 10.65 -9.67 -3.39
CA ALA A 93 10.96 -11.06 -3.74
C ALA A 93 10.01 -11.64 -4.82
N ARG A 94 8.75 -11.20 -4.91
CA ARG A 94 7.85 -11.62 -5.99
C ARG A 94 8.17 -10.89 -7.32
N ALA A 95 8.53 -9.61 -7.26
CA ALA A 95 8.98 -8.85 -8.41
C ALA A 95 10.29 -9.41 -9.01
N ALA A 96 11.23 -9.84 -8.17
CA ALA A 96 12.49 -10.46 -8.61
C ALA A 96 12.29 -11.86 -9.23
N ARG A 97 11.28 -12.62 -8.80
CA ARG A 97 10.99 -13.96 -9.36
C ARG A 97 10.34 -13.92 -10.75
N SER A 98 9.59 -12.87 -11.09
CA SER A 98 9.01 -12.73 -12.43
C SER A 98 10.03 -12.32 -13.50
N THR A 99 11.09 -11.60 -13.12
CA THR A 99 12.15 -11.18 -14.07
C THR A 99 13.18 -12.28 -14.35
N ALA A 100 13.34 -13.25 -13.43
CA ALA A 100 14.32 -14.33 -13.58
C ALA A 100 13.94 -15.39 -14.65
N SER A 101 12.66 -15.48 -15.05
CA SER A 101 12.20 -16.44 -16.07
C SER A 101 12.49 -16.00 -17.51
N ALA A 102 12.82 -14.73 -17.75
CA ALA A 102 12.98 -14.17 -19.11
C ALA A 102 14.45 -14.12 -19.60
N ALA A 103 15.42 -14.48 -18.75
CA ALA A 103 16.85 -14.27 -19.02
C ALA A 103 17.67 -15.57 -19.11
N ARG A 104 17.10 -16.65 -19.69
CA ARG A 104 17.90 -17.81 -20.10
C ARG A 104 18.31 -17.62 -21.56
N PRO A 105 19.58 -17.27 -21.88
CA PRO A 105 20.04 -17.25 -23.26
C PRO A 105 20.03 -18.69 -23.82
N PRO A 106 19.70 -18.88 -25.12
CA PRO A 106 19.74 -20.20 -25.74
C PRO A 106 21.18 -20.74 -25.75
N PRO A 107 21.40 -22.07 -25.64
CA PRO A 107 22.72 -22.64 -25.72
C PRO A 107 23.27 -22.38 -27.12
N LEU A 108 24.39 -21.65 -27.20
CA LEU A 108 25.18 -21.53 -28.42
C LEU A 108 25.66 -22.94 -28.78
N LEU A 109 25.10 -23.48 -29.86
CA LEU A 109 25.62 -24.65 -30.55
C LEU A 109 27.10 -24.40 -30.87
N MET A 110 27.98 -25.15 -30.22
CA MET A 110 29.39 -25.21 -30.60
C MET A 110 29.52 -25.90 -31.96
N LEU A 111 30.02 -25.15 -32.93
CA LEU A 111 30.76 -25.64 -34.10
C LEU A 111 32.18 -25.12 -33.99
#